data_AF-A0A1B8A4M6-F1
#
_entry.id   AF-A0A1B8A4M6-F1
#
_cell.length_a   1.000
_cell.length_b   1.000
_cell.length_c   1.000
_cell.angle_alpha   90.00
_cell.angle_beta   90.00
_cell.angle_gamma   90.00
#
_symmetry.space_group_name_H-M   'P 1'
#
loop_
_entity.id
_entity.type
_entity.pdbx_description
1 polymer ?
#
loop_
_entity_poly.entity_id
_entity_poly.type
_entity_poly.pdbx_seq_one_letter_code
_entity_poly.pdbx_strand_id
1 'polypeptide(L)'
;MPLDMGSQAVNSGPIPGLQMILTEDHLKSSRDIHNNLPDDDILLGVVGEISEHLPQLRLLFEEFGVENLFGVHILHKHSEVPDGFHLVGRTEIRDKRLYYWTRVVDDTLNPSKVCGRKFVFDPQHGLYPYEFHEGPMPDLSKVDPKFFLRFTEYLVTHELTSILGLINDRLALLTTKNYEEDLLYSRSKHETSFT
;
A
#
# COMPACT_ATOMS: atom_id res chain seq x y z
N MET A 1 -33.20 -16.79 7.53
CA MET A 1 -32.52 -17.39 6.35
C MET A 1 -31.17 -16.70 6.23
N PRO A 2 -30.03 -17.41 6.29
CA PRO A 2 -28.73 -16.78 6.06
C PRO A 2 -28.55 -16.57 4.57
N LEU A 3 -28.18 -15.35 4.18
CA LEU A 3 -27.74 -15.04 2.83
C LEU A 3 -26.33 -15.61 2.67
N ASP A 4 -26.23 -16.55 1.73
CA ASP A 4 -24.99 -17.07 1.17
C ASP A 4 -24.24 -15.90 0.49
N MET A 5 -23.41 -15.20 1.24
CA MET A 5 -22.39 -14.30 0.69
C MET A 5 -21.26 -15.18 0.19
N GLY A 6 -21.50 -15.78 -0.98
CA GLY A 6 -20.48 -16.53 -1.70
C GLY A 6 -19.23 -15.66 -1.80
N SER A 7 -18.17 -16.11 -1.13
CA SER A 7 -16.79 -15.65 -1.34
C SER A 7 -16.42 -16.02 -2.78
N GLN A 8 -16.88 -15.21 -3.73
CA GLN A 8 -16.25 -15.13 -5.02
C GLN A 8 -15.10 -14.15 -4.84
N ALA A 9 -13.94 -14.70 -4.53
CA ALA A 9 -12.70 -14.04 -4.83
C ALA A 9 -12.78 -13.51 -6.26
N VAL A 10 -12.89 -12.19 -6.40
CA VAL A 10 -12.93 -11.55 -7.70
C VAL A 10 -11.58 -11.85 -8.34
N ASN A 11 -11.56 -12.68 -9.38
CA ASN A 11 -10.39 -12.81 -10.24
C ASN A 11 -10.27 -11.50 -11.01
N SER A 12 -9.67 -10.51 -10.36
CA SER A 12 -9.70 -9.10 -10.73
C SER A 12 -8.74 -8.76 -11.87
N GLY A 13 -8.15 -9.79 -12.50
CA GLY A 13 -7.10 -9.65 -13.48
C GLY A 13 -5.72 -9.36 -12.87
N PRO A 14 -4.72 -9.05 -13.71
CA PRO A 14 -3.38 -8.72 -13.27
C PRO A 14 -3.34 -7.40 -12.47
N ILE A 15 -2.56 -7.38 -11.38
CA ILE A 15 -2.40 -6.21 -10.52
C ILE A 15 -1.60 -5.10 -11.25
N PRO A 16 -2.18 -3.90 -11.47
CA PRO A 16 -1.49 -2.80 -12.14
C PRO A 16 -0.23 -2.33 -11.41
N GLY A 17 0.86 -2.14 -12.13
CA GLY A 17 2.15 -1.73 -11.55
C GLY A 17 2.88 -2.83 -10.78
N LEU A 18 2.33 -4.04 -10.72
CA LEU A 18 2.95 -5.19 -10.06
C LEU A 18 3.09 -6.38 -11.02
N GLN A 19 1.99 -6.78 -11.67
CA GLN A 19 1.94 -7.89 -12.63
C GLN A 19 1.75 -7.41 -14.09
N MET A 20 1.34 -6.17 -14.27
CA MET A 20 1.22 -5.52 -15.57
C MET A 20 1.73 -4.09 -15.52
N ILE A 21 2.13 -3.56 -16.68
CA ILE A 21 2.60 -2.18 -16.82
C ILE A 21 1.44 -1.21 -16.52
N LEU A 22 1.75 -0.09 -15.89
CA LEU A 22 0.79 0.98 -15.62
C LEU A 22 0.32 1.64 -16.92
N THR A 23 -0.90 2.18 -16.91
CA THR A 23 -1.47 3.01 -17.97
C THR A 23 -1.70 4.41 -17.41
N GLU A 24 -1.98 5.38 -18.28
CA GLU A 24 -2.36 6.73 -17.84
C GLU A 24 -3.63 6.71 -16.96
N ASP A 25 -4.57 5.79 -17.23
CA ASP A 25 -5.79 5.66 -16.42
C ASP A 25 -5.51 5.16 -15.01
N HIS A 26 -4.52 4.27 -14.85
CA HIS A 26 -4.05 3.86 -13.53
C HIS A 26 -3.44 5.04 -12.77
N LEU A 27 -2.66 5.90 -13.44
CA LEU A 27 -2.09 7.10 -12.83
C LEU A 27 -3.18 8.09 -12.39
N LYS A 28 -4.18 8.35 -13.24
CA LYS A 28 -5.31 9.23 -12.89
C LYS A 28 -6.09 8.70 -11.69
N SER A 29 -6.43 7.42 -11.70
CA SER A 29 -7.20 6.77 -10.62
C SER A 29 -6.45 6.77 -9.28
N SER A 30 -5.10 6.66 -9.32
CA SER A 30 -4.27 6.63 -8.11
C SER A 30 -4.45 7.86 -7.23
N ARG A 31 -4.58 9.03 -7.86
CA ARG A 31 -4.81 10.31 -7.18
C ARG A 31 -6.14 10.31 -6.43
N ASP A 32 -7.22 9.90 -7.10
CA ASP A 32 -8.55 9.91 -6.51
C ASP A 32 -8.63 8.92 -5.34
N ILE A 33 -7.96 7.77 -5.46
CA ILE A 33 -7.83 6.81 -4.35
C ILE A 33 -7.09 7.46 -3.19
N HIS A 34 -5.91 8.04 -3.43
CA HIS A 34 -5.08 8.68 -2.40
C HIS A 34 -5.82 9.80 -1.66
N ASN A 35 -6.46 10.71 -2.39
CA ASN A 35 -7.17 11.85 -1.82
C ASN A 35 -8.42 11.43 -1.02
N ASN A 36 -9.00 10.25 -1.30
CA ASN A 36 -10.11 9.69 -0.52
C ASN A 36 -9.65 8.91 0.73
N LEU A 37 -8.34 8.71 0.94
CA LEU A 37 -7.84 8.10 2.17
C LEU A 37 -8.04 9.03 3.38
N PRO A 38 -8.21 8.46 4.60
CA PRO A 38 -8.24 9.27 5.81
C PRO A 38 -6.90 9.94 6.08
N ASP A 39 -6.92 11.04 6.83
CA ASP A 39 -5.70 11.66 7.33
C ASP A 39 -5.02 10.77 8.39
N ASP A 40 -3.77 11.10 8.73
CA ASP A 40 -2.90 10.34 9.63
C ASP A 40 -3.43 10.21 11.08
N ASP A 41 -4.44 10.99 11.45
CA ASP A 41 -5.12 10.88 12.77
C ASP A 41 -5.78 9.51 12.99
N ILE A 42 -6.12 8.79 11.90
CA ILE A 42 -6.71 7.44 11.98
C ILE A 42 -5.80 6.44 12.69
N LEU A 43 -4.48 6.65 12.62
CA LEU A 43 -3.46 5.74 13.16
C LEU A 43 -3.71 5.43 14.64
N LEU A 44 -4.08 6.44 15.42
CA LEU A 44 -4.33 6.26 16.86
C LEU A 44 -5.56 5.38 17.15
N GLY A 45 -6.54 5.37 16.24
CA GLY A 45 -7.78 4.61 16.39
C GLY A 45 -7.66 3.13 16.00
N VAL A 46 -6.77 2.79 15.07
CA VAL A 46 -6.70 1.46 14.45
C VAL A 46 -5.54 0.59 14.93
N VAL A 47 -4.56 1.14 15.65
CA VAL A 47 -3.37 0.39 16.11
C VAL A 47 -3.72 -0.85 16.93
N GLY A 48 -4.70 -0.74 17.83
CA GLY A 48 -5.13 -1.87 18.66
C GLY A 48 -5.65 -3.02 17.81
N GLU A 49 -6.61 -2.72 16.92
CA GLU A 49 -7.21 -3.67 15.99
C GLU A 49 -6.16 -4.33 15.09
N ILE A 50 -5.27 -3.54 14.48
CA ILE A 50 -4.26 -4.11 13.59
C ILE A 50 -3.27 -5.00 14.32
N SER A 51 -2.89 -4.64 15.56
CA SER A 51 -1.94 -5.43 16.35
C SER A 51 -2.40 -6.88 16.55
N GLU A 52 -3.72 -7.12 16.56
CA GLU A 52 -4.30 -8.46 16.67
C GLU A 52 -4.15 -9.31 15.39
N HIS A 53 -3.98 -8.66 14.23
CA HIS A 53 -3.87 -9.32 12.93
C HIS A 53 -2.43 -9.48 12.41
N LEU A 54 -1.47 -8.70 12.93
CA LEU A 54 -0.08 -8.75 12.49
C LEU A 54 0.56 -10.15 12.57
N PRO A 55 0.35 -10.96 13.64
CA PRO A 55 0.93 -12.31 13.70
C PRO A 55 0.46 -13.23 12.57
N GLN A 56 -0.83 -13.18 12.22
CA GLN A 56 -1.44 -14.01 11.18
C GLN A 56 -1.05 -13.53 9.79
N LEU A 57 -1.02 -12.22 9.58
CA LEU A 57 -0.48 -11.62 8.35
C LEU A 57 0.99 -12.01 8.15
N ARG A 58 1.78 -12.01 9.22
CA ARG A 58 3.17 -12.48 9.17
C ARG A 58 3.28 -13.93 8.72
N LEU A 59 2.51 -14.82 9.35
CA LEU A 59 2.48 -16.24 8.98
C LEU A 59 2.09 -16.44 7.51
N LEU A 60 1.11 -15.66 7.03
CA LEU A 60 0.71 -15.68 5.61
C LEU A 60 1.89 -15.27 4.70
N PHE A 61 2.62 -14.22 5.04
CA PHE A 61 3.74 -13.75 4.20
C PHE A 61 4.89 -14.76 4.19
N GLU A 62 5.20 -15.36 5.34
CA GLU A 62 6.21 -16.41 5.50
C GLU A 62 5.81 -17.70 4.76
N GLU A 63 4.52 -18.10 4.79
CA GLU A 63 3.99 -19.26 4.06
C GLU A 63 4.26 -19.15 2.55
N PHE A 64 4.15 -17.95 2.00
CA PHE A 64 4.37 -17.67 0.58
C PHE A 64 5.81 -17.24 0.24
N GLY A 65 6.69 -17.09 1.24
CA GLY A 65 8.09 -16.68 1.06
C GLY A 65 8.25 -15.26 0.49
N VAL A 66 7.33 -14.36 0.83
CA VAL A 66 7.27 -12.98 0.29
C VAL A 66 7.55 -11.90 1.33
N GLU A 67 7.93 -12.28 2.55
CA GLU A 67 8.21 -11.38 3.68
C GLU A 67 9.35 -10.38 3.44
N ASN A 68 10.17 -10.60 2.41
CA ASN A 68 11.24 -9.71 1.98
C ASN A 68 10.89 -8.86 0.73
N LEU A 69 9.66 -8.99 0.23
CA LEU A 69 9.18 -8.30 -0.97
C LEU A 69 7.99 -7.39 -0.65
N PHE A 70 7.10 -7.86 0.21
CA PHE A 70 5.87 -7.18 0.57
C PHE A 70 5.75 -6.98 2.07
N GLY A 71 5.02 -5.93 2.43
CA GLY A 71 4.48 -5.72 3.78
C GLY A 71 3.04 -5.25 3.74
N VAL A 72 2.50 -4.89 4.91
CA VAL A 72 1.24 -4.15 5.02
C VAL A 72 1.49 -2.73 5.50
N HIS A 73 0.63 -1.81 5.12
CA HIS A 73 0.65 -0.43 5.60
C HIS A 73 -0.77 0.02 5.95
N ILE A 74 -0.88 1.00 6.85
CA ILE A 74 -2.17 1.60 7.18
C ILE A 74 -2.54 2.57 6.07
N LEU A 75 -3.74 2.44 5.54
CA LEU A 75 -4.28 3.33 4.52
C LEU A 75 -4.52 4.72 5.12
N HIS A 76 -3.68 5.67 4.75
CA HIS A 76 -3.83 7.07 5.12
C HIS A 76 -3.13 7.97 4.09
N LYS A 77 -3.49 9.26 4.10
CA LYS A 77 -2.79 10.32 3.38
C LYS A 77 -2.12 11.28 4.35
N HIS A 78 -1.02 11.89 3.90
CA HIS A 78 -0.39 13.00 4.61
C HIS A 78 -0.75 14.37 4.02
N SER A 79 -1.24 14.39 2.77
CA SER A 79 -1.59 15.60 2.02
C SER A 79 -2.43 15.26 0.80
N GLU A 80 -3.20 16.25 0.32
CA GLU A 80 -3.86 16.20 -0.98
C GLU A 80 -2.86 16.25 -2.14
N VAL A 81 -3.18 15.54 -3.22
CA VAL A 81 -2.45 15.56 -4.48
C VAL A 81 -3.25 16.39 -5.50
N PRO A 82 -2.66 17.45 -6.08
CA PRO A 82 -3.35 18.27 -7.08
C PRO A 82 -3.71 17.49 -8.35
N ASP A 83 -4.68 18.00 -9.11
CA ASP A 83 -5.02 17.46 -10.43
C ASP A 83 -3.81 17.49 -11.35
N GLY A 84 -3.59 16.40 -12.10
CA GLY A 84 -2.47 16.26 -13.03
C GLY A 84 -1.12 15.98 -12.36
N PHE A 85 -1.14 15.53 -11.10
CA PHE A 85 0.03 15.11 -10.36
C PHE A 85 -0.17 13.75 -9.68
N HIS A 86 0.94 13.08 -9.39
CA HIS A 86 1.02 11.73 -8.82
C HIS A 86 2.11 11.64 -7.76
N LEU A 87 1.96 10.69 -6.82
CA LEU A 87 2.97 10.39 -5.81
C LEU A 87 3.94 9.33 -6.32
N VAL A 88 5.21 9.71 -6.44
CA VAL A 88 6.26 8.82 -6.93
C VAL A 88 7.44 8.84 -5.96
N GLY A 89 7.72 7.68 -5.38
CA GLY A 89 8.86 7.46 -4.52
C GLY A 89 10.12 7.10 -5.27
N ARG A 90 11.28 7.54 -4.78
CA ARG A 90 12.57 7.06 -5.27
C ARG A 90 13.54 6.81 -4.14
N THR A 91 14.47 5.89 -4.44
CA THR A 91 15.58 5.58 -3.56
C THR A 91 16.80 6.39 -3.98
N GLU A 92 17.42 7.09 -3.04
CA GLU A 92 18.65 7.83 -3.23
C GLU A 92 19.75 7.34 -2.29
N ILE A 93 21.00 7.38 -2.75
CA ILE A 93 22.16 7.21 -1.87
C ILE A 93 22.80 8.58 -1.66
N ARG A 94 22.80 9.05 -0.42
CA ARG A 94 23.52 10.27 0.00
C ARG A 94 24.38 9.94 1.21
N ASP A 95 25.62 10.39 1.23
CA ASP A 95 26.56 10.16 2.34
C ASP A 95 26.65 8.69 2.80
N LYS A 96 26.65 7.77 1.82
CA LYS A 96 26.65 6.29 2.04
C LYS A 96 25.41 5.77 2.80
N ARG A 97 24.35 6.56 2.88
CA ARG A 97 23.05 6.18 3.46
C ARG A 97 22.00 6.10 2.36
N LEU A 98 21.12 5.13 2.51
CA LEU A 98 19.98 4.95 1.63
C LEU A 98 18.81 5.78 2.17
N TYR A 99 18.26 6.64 1.33
CA TYR A 99 17.07 7.44 1.62
C TYR A 99 15.97 7.03 0.67
N TYR A 100 14.75 7.00 1.20
CA TYR A 100 13.54 6.92 0.40
C TYR A 100 12.80 8.23 0.58
N TRP A 101 12.40 8.86 -0.52
CA TRP A 101 11.48 9.99 -0.47
C TRP A 101 10.35 9.78 -1.45
N THR A 102 9.18 10.36 -1.15
CA THR A 102 8.04 10.46 -2.08
C THR A 102 7.91 11.89 -2.53
N ARG A 103 7.72 12.11 -3.83
CA ARG A 103 7.54 13.44 -4.42
C ARG A 103 6.30 13.47 -5.30
N VAL A 104 5.79 14.67 -5.48
CA VAL A 104 4.70 14.98 -6.41
C VAL A 104 5.31 15.18 -7.80
N VAL A 105 4.85 14.40 -8.78
CA VAL A 105 5.31 14.43 -10.19
C VAL A 105 4.11 14.67 -11.09
N ASP A 106 4.26 15.51 -12.12
CA ASP A 106 3.16 15.81 -13.04
C ASP A 106 2.84 14.65 -14.02
N ASP A 107 1.79 14.83 -14.81
CA ASP A 107 1.31 13.89 -15.84
C ASP A 107 2.33 13.60 -16.96
N THR A 108 3.50 14.25 -17.00
CA THR A 108 4.58 13.86 -17.93
C THR A 108 5.26 12.56 -17.49
N LEU A 109 4.89 12.03 -16.32
CA LEU A 109 5.32 10.73 -15.81
C LEU A 109 5.06 9.62 -16.83
N ASN A 110 6.13 8.96 -17.27
CA ASN A 110 6.01 7.79 -18.13
C ASN A 110 5.59 6.56 -17.30
N PRO A 111 4.40 5.97 -17.52
CA PRO A 111 3.93 4.80 -16.78
C PRO A 111 4.87 3.58 -16.87
N SER A 112 5.68 3.49 -17.93
CA SER A 112 6.65 2.40 -18.12
C SER A 112 7.93 2.56 -17.30
N LYS A 113 8.10 3.68 -16.59
CA LYS A 113 9.29 4.02 -15.77
C LYS A 113 9.01 3.92 -14.27
N VAL A 114 7.79 3.58 -13.92
CA VAL A 114 7.35 3.41 -12.53
C VAL A 114 6.66 2.07 -12.34
N CYS A 115 6.62 1.63 -11.09
CA CYS A 115 5.85 0.48 -10.64
C CYS A 115 4.99 0.85 -9.43
N GLY A 116 4.00 0.03 -9.12
CA GLY A 116 3.15 0.21 -7.95
C GLY A 116 3.94 0.00 -6.67
N ARG A 117 3.74 0.90 -5.70
CA ARG A 117 4.39 0.89 -4.39
C ARG A 117 3.39 0.58 -3.29
N LYS A 118 2.34 1.38 -3.15
CA LYS A 118 1.27 1.14 -2.18
C LYS A 118 -0.02 0.82 -2.93
N PHE A 119 -0.73 -0.18 -2.44
CA PHE A 119 -1.94 -0.71 -3.05
C PHE A 119 -3.07 -0.74 -2.03
N VAL A 120 -4.27 -0.38 -2.48
CA VAL A 120 -5.52 -0.59 -1.75
C VAL A 120 -6.26 -1.79 -2.34
N PHE A 121 -7.17 -2.39 -1.57
CA PHE A 121 -8.14 -3.32 -2.13
C PHE A 121 -9.35 -2.57 -2.65
N ASP A 122 -9.63 -2.71 -3.95
CA ASP A 122 -10.84 -2.25 -4.61
C ASP A 122 -11.74 -3.46 -4.95
N PRO A 123 -13.03 -3.46 -4.57
CA PRO A 123 -13.91 -4.61 -4.84
C PRO A 123 -14.12 -4.95 -6.32
N GLN A 124 -13.91 -4.00 -7.23
CA GLN A 124 -14.10 -4.21 -8.67
C GLN A 124 -12.79 -4.62 -9.35
N HIS A 125 -11.66 -4.07 -8.89
CA HIS A 125 -10.36 -4.17 -9.56
C HIS A 125 -9.30 -4.94 -8.76
N GLY A 126 -9.62 -5.42 -7.56
CA GLY A 126 -8.68 -6.12 -6.68
C GLY A 126 -7.63 -5.18 -6.10
N LEU A 127 -6.38 -5.62 -6.01
CA LEU A 127 -5.31 -4.74 -5.55
C LEU A 127 -5.02 -3.65 -6.59
N TYR A 128 -5.11 -2.40 -6.18
CA TYR A 128 -4.96 -1.25 -7.07
C TYR A 128 -3.96 -0.23 -6.52
N PRO A 129 -2.98 0.22 -7.32
CA PRO A 129 -1.94 1.11 -6.85
C PRO A 129 -2.45 2.55 -6.65
N TYR A 130 -1.99 3.21 -5.60
CA TYR A 130 -2.26 4.62 -5.36
C TYR A 130 -1.01 5.47 -5.07
N GLU A 131 0.13 4.82 -4.81
CA GLU A 131 1.46 5.44 -4.83
C GLU A 131 2.42 4.59 -5.67
N PHE A 132 3.40 5.25 -6.30
CA PHE A 132 4.33 4.62 -7.23
C PHE A 132 5.78 4.66 -6.75
N HIS A 133 6.63 3.83 -7.34
CA HIS A 133 8.08 3.87 -7.19
C HIS A 133 8.76 4.03 -8.55
N GLU A 134 9.79 4.88 -8.63
CA GLU A 134 10.65 4.97 -9.80
C GLU A 134 11.48 3.71 -9.97
N GLY A 135 11.35 3.07 -11.13
CA GLY A 135 12.11 1.88 -11.45
C GLY A 135 11.28 0.84 -12.18
N PRO A 136 11.91 -0.30 -12.51
CA PRO A 136 11.23 -1.41 -13.14
C PRO A 136 10.21 -2.05 -12.18
N MET A 137 9.29 -2.82 -12.74
CA MET A 137 8.44 -3.73 -11.95
C MET A 137 9.31 -4.70 -11.14
N PRO A 138 8.88 -5.10 -9.94
CA PRO A 138 9.59 -6.10 -9.16
C PRO A 138 9.61 -7.44 -9.89
N ASP A 139 10.67 -8.22 -9.67
CA ASP A 139 10.72 -9.61 -10.12
C ASP A 139 9.80 -10.46 -9.24
N LEU A 140 8.72 -10.95 -9.82
CA LEU A 140 7.73 -11.81 -9.17
C LEU A 140 7.85 -13.29 -9.59
N SER A 141 8.92 -13.67 -10.27
CA SER A 141 9.09 -15.06 -10.78
C SER A 141 9.04 -16.13 -9.68
N LYS A 142 9.33 -15.76 -8.43
CA LYS A 142 9.29 -16.63 -7.25
C LYS A 142 8.04 -16.47 -6.39
N VAL A 143 7.17 -15.53 -6.71
CA VAL A 143 5.94 -15.27 -5.96
C VAL A 143 4.84 -16.18 -6.50
N ASP A 144 4.29 -17.05 -5.66
CA ASP A 144 3.08 -17.80 -6.02
C ASP A 144 1.91 -16.79 -6.15
N PRO A 145 1.26 -16.70 -7.33
CA PRO A 145 0.13 -15.78 -7.53
C PRO A 145 -1.01 -15.94 -6.52
N LYS A 146 -1.15 -17.12 -5.88
CA LYS A 146 -2.13 -17.35 -4.81
C LYS A 146 -1.90 -16.46 -3.59
N PHE A 147 -0.69 -15.94 -3.39
CA PHE A 147 -0.42 -15.00 -2.30
C PHE A 147 -1.40 -13.82 -2.30
N PHE A 148 -1.57 -13.16 -3.45
CA PHE A 148 -2.44 -11.98 -3.56
C PHE A 148 -3.90 -12.31 -3.30
N LEU A 149 -4.33 -13.49 -3.76
CA LEU A 149 -5.66 -14.01 -3.48
C LEU A 149 -5.87 -14.22 -1.98
N ARG A 150 -4.95 -14.93 -1.32
CA ARG A 150 -5.05 -15.22 0.13
C ARG A 150 -4.96 -13.95 0.98
N PHE A 151 -4.13 -13.00 0.56
CA PHE A 151 -4.01 -11.70 1.21
C PHE A 151 -5.32 -10.91 1.13
N THR A 152 -5.90 -10.78 -0.05
CA THR A 152 -7.18 -10.06 -0.24
C THR A 152 -8.35 -10.76 0.45
N GLU A 153 -8.42 -12.10 0.38
CA GLU A 153 -9.38 -12.90 1.16
C GLU A 153 -9.27 -12.62 2.66
N TYR A 154 -8.04 -12.54 3.19
CA TYR A 154 -7.80 -12.23 4.59
C TYR A 154 -8.32 -10.84 4.95
N LEU A 155 -8.01 -9.82 4.14
CA LEU A 155 -8.49 -8.46 4.38
C LEU A 155 -10.02 -8.38 4.38
N VAL A 156 -10.67 -9.01 3.40
CA VAL A 156 -12.14 -9.00 3.29
C VAL A 156 -12.79 -9.74 4.45
N THR A 157 -12.28 -10.92 4.81
CA THR A 157 -12.87 -11.76 5.87
C THR A 157 -12.79 -11.10 7.26
N HIS A 158 -11.79 -10.25 7.47
CA HIS A 158 -11.59 -9.56 8.74
C HIS A 158 -11.98 -8.07 8.69
N GLU A 159 -12.67 -7.63 7.63
CA GLU A 159 -13.14 -6.24 7.47
C GLU A 159 -12.01 -5.18 7.47
N LEU A 160 -10.80 -5.58 7.07
CA LEU A 160 -9.59 -4.73 7.10
C LEU A 160 -9.35 -3.93 5.81
N THR A 161 -10.22 -4.04 4.80
CA THR A 161 -9.99 -3.45 3.46
C THR A 161 -9.94 -1.93 3.45
N SER A 162 -10.55 -1.27 4.44
CA SER A 162 -10.47 0.19 4.62
C SER A 162 -9.34 0.63 5.55
N ILE A 163 -8.61 -0.31 6.15
CA ILE A 163 -7.56 -0.05 7.15
C ILE A 163 -6.19 -0.40 6.60
N LEU A 164 -6.05 -1.56 5.93
CA LEU A 164 -4.78 -2.09 5.48
C LEU A 164 -4.69 -2.18 3.96
N GLY A 165 -3.51 -1.82 3.46
CA GLY A 165 -3.09 -2.05 2.09
C GLY A 165 -1.85 -2.92 2.01
N LEU A 166 -1.49 -3.29 0.78
CA LEU A 166 -0.24 -3.96 0.47
C LEU A 166 0.81 -2.90 0.12
N ILE A 167 2.05 -3.07 0.62
CA ILE A 167 3.19 -2.27 0.18
C ILE A 167 4.25 -3.17 -0.47
N ASN A 168 4.68 -2.80 -1.68
CA ASN A 168 5.82 -3.35 -2.39
C ASN A 168 7.09 -2.61 -1.98
N ASP A 169 7.71 -3.09 -0.91
CA ASP A 169 8.96 -2.55 -0.44
C ASP A 169 9.84 -3.66 0.09
N ARG A 170 11.04 -3.80 -0.51
CA ARG A 170 12.05 -4.74 -0.04
C ARG A 170 12.55 -4.43 1.38
N LEU A 171 12.24 -3.24 1.89
CA LEU A 171 12.50 -2.83 3.27
C LEU A 171 11.23 -2.81 4.14
N ALA A 172 10.05 -3.04 3.59
CA ALA A 172 8.83 -3.27 4.38
C ALA A 172 8.86 -4.68 4.92
N LEU A 173 9.74 -4.89 5.89
CA LEU A 173 9.39 -5.83 6.94
C LEU A 173 8.06 -5.37 7.54
N LEU A 174 7.31 -6.31 8.10
CA LEU A 174 6.32 -6.07 9.16
C LEU A 174 7.02 -5.50 10.41
N THR A 175 7.88 -4.50 10.26
CA THR A 175 8.60 -3.89 11.35
C THR A 175 7.72 -2.79 11.91
N THR A 176 7.68 -2.79 13.23
CA THR A 176 7.29 -1.68 14.09
C THR A 176 7.94 -0.34 13.70
N LYS A 177 8.94 -0.28 12.80
CA LYS A 177 9.58 0.96 12.36
C LYS A 177 8.69 1.87 11.53
N ASN A 178 7.94 1.35 10.55
CA ASN A 178 7.01 2.19 9.78
C ASN A 178 5.82 2.61 10.68
N TYR A 179 5.37 1.70 11.55
CA TYR A 179 4.38 2.01 12.60
C TYR A 179 4.86 3.10 13.56
N GLU A 180 6.09 3.01 14.06
CA GLU A 180 6.66 3.98 14.99
C GLU A 180 6.91 5.32 14.29
N GLU A 181 7.39 5.36 13.05
CA GLU A 181 7.54 6.61 12.30
C GLU A 181 6.18 7.29 12.05
N ASP A 182 5.17 6.54 11.60
CA ASP A 182 3.82 7.07 11.38
C ASP A 182 3.16 7.53 12.70
N LEU A 183 3.33 6.77 13.79
CA LEU A 183 2.84 7.13 15.13
C LEU A 183 3.60 8.31 15.75
N LEU A 184 4.92 8.40 15.56
CA LEU A 184 5.74 9.52 16.04
C LEU A 184 5.39 10.80 15.30
N TYR A 185 5.16 10.71 13.98
CA TYR A 185 4.71 11.85 13.17
C TYR A 185 3.33 12.35 13.62
N SER A 186 2.33 11.46 13.74
CA SER A 186 0.99 11.82 14.22
C SER A 186 1.00 12.45 15.63
N ARG A 187 1.77 11.87 16.57
CA ARG A 187 1.92 12.42 17.92
C ARG A 187 2.53 13.83 17.94
N SER A 188 3.51 14.10 17.07
CA SER A 188 4.16 15.41 16.99
C SER A 188 3.21 16.54 16.53
N LYS A 189 2.23 16.23 15.66
CA LYS A 189 1.19 17.19 15.24
C LYS A 189 0.18 17.50 16.36
N HIS A 190 -0.18 16.49 17.15
CA HIS A 190 -1.12 16.69 18.26
C HIS A 190 -0.50 17.49 19.42
N GLU A 191 0.80 17.33 19.69
CA GLU A 191 1.49 18.12 20.73
C GLU A 191 1.70 19.59 20.32
N THR A 192 1.74 19.91 19.02
CA THR A 192 1.88 21.29 18.51
C THR A 192 0.55 22.04 18.37
N SER A 193 -0.58 21.37 18.57
CA SER A 193 -1.93 21.97 18.47
C SER A 193 -2.47 22.51 19.81
N PHE A 194 -1.69 22.40 20.90
CA PHE A 194 -1.97 22.96 22.21
C PHE A 194 -0.86 23.94 22.64
N THR A 195 -0.64 25.01 21.87
CA THR A 195 0.11 26.20 22.30
C THR A 195 -0.52 27.47 21.74
#